data_AF-A0A178AE79-F1
#
_entry.id   AF-A0A178AE79-F1
#
_cell.length_a   1.000
_cell.length_b   1.000
_cell.length_c   1.000
_cell.angle_alpha   90.00
_cell.angle_beta   90.00
_cell.angle_gamma   90.00
#
_symmetry.space_group_name_H-M   'P 1'
#
loop_
_entity.id
_entity.type
_entity.pdbx_description
1 polymer ?
#
loop_
_entity_poly.entity_id
_entity_poly.type
_entity_poly.pdbx_seq_one_letter_code
_entity_poly.pdbx_strand_id
1 'polypeptide(L)'
;MIQSQQRFLRRWHEEFAQPDSSSALAEECSTALATAIQTQPDLVIDYIEKRRRGEEDDDQGTISLQEDSSPPYHRQGSQPAAEPYKLSKANSHLPPPTLALVEKYIAACRRRRSPTDGRRSVNTGPFRCTFGCGYRTKRVFDWRRHEETHEPQELWLCAICSRNDVHNPFLVNRKDKFLKHAADKHAHQGAEEVLHKSKLAFVPRAELVCPYCGEESASWDERCRHVLGHFEDEVERGMKRVKVVHEEADDEQGLSVGEEGSVDASVASSRDERDSAT
;
A
#
# COMPACT_ATOMS: atom_id res chain seq x y z
N MET A 1 4.32 -12.14 -22.37
CA MET A 1 3.61 -10.92 -22.83
C MET A 1 3.91 -9.66 -22.00
N ILE A 2 4.15 -9.74 -20.69
CA ILE A 2 4.29 -8.53 -19.84
C ILE A 2 5.66 -7.83 -19.98
N GLN A 3 6.76 -8.57 -20.18
CA GLN A 3 8.10 -7.98 -20.29
C GLN A 3 8.34 -7.18 -21.59
N SER A 4 7.64 -7.52 -22.69
CA SER A 4 7.73 -6.77 -23.95
C SER A 4 7.00 -5.44 -23.82
N GLN A 5 5.83 -5.41 -23.18
CA GLN A 5 5.09 -4.17 -22.89
C GLN A 5 5.88 -3.25 -21.95
N GLN A 6 6.53 -3.77 -20.92
CA GLN A 6 7.35 -2.96 -20.01
C GLN A 6 8.61 -2.40 -20.68
N ARG A 7 9.23 -3.14 -21.61
CA ARG A 7 10.37 -2.62 -22.39
C ARG A 7 9.91 -1.55 -23.38
N PHE A 8 8.76 -1.74 -24.01
CA PHE A 8 8.16 -0.75 -24.90
C PHE A 8 7.87 0.56 -24.14
N LEU A 9 7.19 0.50 -22.99
CA LEU A 9 6.87 1.69 -22.19
C LEU A 9 8.11 2.44 -21.69
N ARG A 10 9.19 1.73 -21.31
CA ARG A 10 10.45 2.36 -20.90
C ARG A 10 11.15 3.06 -22.05
N ARG A 11 11.30 2.37 -23.17
CA ARG A 11 11.92 2.93 -24.37
C ARG A 11 11.13 4.13 -24.91
N TRP A 12 9.80 4.03 -24.89
CA TRP A 12 8.90 5.11 -25.25
C TRP A 12 9.10 6.33 -24.33
N HIS A 13 9.17 6.14 -23.02
CA HIS A 13 9.42 7.23 -22.07
C HIS A 13 10.79 7.90 -22.28
N GLU A 14 11.83 7.12 -22.56
CA GLU A 14 13.19 7.62 -22.83
C GLU A 14 13.28 8.41 -24.15
N GLU A 15 12.62 7.93 -25.21
CA GLU A 15 12.57 8.62 -26.51
C GLU A 15 11.67 9.88 -26.45
N PHE A 16 10.58 9.83 -25.69
CA PHE A 16 9.64 10.94 -25.52
C PHE A 16 10.19 12.08 -24.66
N ALA A 17 11.07 11.79 -23.71
CA ALA A 17 11.72 12.81 -22.87
C ALA A 17 12.74 13.67 -23.63
N GLN A 18 13.07 13.33 -24.88
CA GLN A 18 14.01 14.09 -25.70
C GLN A 18 13.27 15.14 -26.54
N PRO A 19 13.52 16.45 -26.34
CA PRO A 19 12.79 17.55 -26.97
C PRO A 19 12.99 17.68 -28.48
N ASP A 20 13.95 16.97 -29.07
CA ASP A 20 14.37 17.12 -30.48
C ASP A 20 13.80 16.05 -31.42
N SER A 21 12.80 15.28 -30.99
CA SER A 21 12.21 14.20 -31.79
C SER A 21 11.29 14.75 -32.90
N SER A 22 11.60 14.37 -34.15
CA SER A 22 10.89 14.77 -35.38
C SER A 22 9.37 14.61 -35.28
N SER A 23 8.62 15.62 -35.75
CA SER A 23 7.14 15.73 -35.69
C SER A 23 6.39 14.50 -36.19
N ALA A 24 6.94 13.73 -37.14
CA ALA A 24 6.27 12.54 -37.69
C ALA A 24 6.27 11.35 -36.71
N LEU A 25 7.32 11.20 -35.89
CA LEU A 25 7.41 10.13 -34.89
C LEU A 25 6.46 10.41 -33.70
N ALA A 26 6.13 11.67 -33.45
CA ALA A 26 5.21 12.06 -32.39
C ALA A 26 3.76 11.59 -32.64
N GLU A 27 3.31 11.57 -33.89
CA GLU A 27 1.95 11.18 -34.26
C GLU A 27 1.72 9.65 -34.15
N GLU A 28 2.68 8.86 -34.65
CA GLU A 28 2.65 7.40 -34.51
C GLU A 28 2.74 6.97 -33.02
N CYS A 29 3.60 7.64 -32.25
CA CYS A 29 3.74 7.38 -30.81
C CYS A 29 2.46 7.71 -30.03
N SER A 30 1.78 8.81 -30.36
CA SER A 30 0.54 9.22 -29.70
C SER A 30 -0.60 8.25 -30.02
N THR A 31 -0.69 7.78 -31.26
CA THR A 31 -1.68 6.78 -31.68
C THR A 31 -1.45 5.43 -30.99
N ALA A 32 -0.19 4.99 -30.90
CA ALA A 32 0.17 3.76 -30.19
C ALA A 32 -0.17 3.83 -28.69
N LEU A 33 0.13 4.96 -28.04
CA LEU A 33 -0.21 5.18 -26.63
C LEU A 33 -1.72 5.19 -26.41
N ALA A 34 -2.47 5.89 -27.26
CA ALA A 34 -3.92 5.95 -27.19
C ALA A 34 -4.56 4.55 -27.33
N THR A 35 -4.05 3.74 -28.26
CA THR A 35 -4.46 2.34 -28.43
C THR A 35 -4.17 1.52 -27.17
N ALA A 36 -3.00 1.69 -26.55
CA ALA A 36 -2.60 0.93 -25.36
C ALA A 36 -3.49 1.23 -24.14
N ILE A 37 -3.94 2.48 -23.97
CA ILE A 37 -4.81 2.90 -22.86
C ILE A 37 -6.30 2.94 -23.25
N GLN A 38 -6.65 2.48 -24.46
CA GLN A 38 -8.02 2.41 -24.99
C GLN A 38 -8.73 3.78 -25.00
N THR A 39 -8.02 4.84 -25.41
CA THR A 39 -8.57 6.19 -25.56
C THR A 39 -8.41 6.73 -26.98
N GLN A 40 -8.97 7.91 -27.25
CA GLN A 40 -8.82 8.60 -28.54
C GLN A 40 -7.43 9.27 -28.64
N PRO A 41 -6.72 9.15 -29.79
CA PRO A 41 -5.42 9.78 -30.01
C PRO A 41 -5.41 11.29 -29.72
N ASP A 42 -6.46 12.01 -30.09
CA ASP A 42 -6.55 13.47 -29.91
C ASP A 42 -6.48 13.88 -28.44
N LEU A 43 -7.07 13.10 -27.53
CA LEU A 43 -7.03 13.37 -26.08
C LEU A 43 -5.62 13.17 -25.49
N VAL A 44 -4.86 12.24 -26.07
CA VAL A 44 -3.46 12.01 -25.66
C VAL A 44 -2.56 13.13 -26.18
N ILE A 45 -2.78 13.56 -27.42
CA ILE A 45 -2.05 14.69 -28.02
C ILE A 45 -2.33 15.97 -27.23
N ASP A 46 -3.60 16.28 -26.96
CA ASP A 46 -4.00 17.47 -26.19
C ASP A 46 -3.39 17.46 -24.78
N TYR A 47 -3.42 16.32 -24.08
CA TYR A 47 -2.77 16.17 -22.77
C TYR A 47 -1.25 16.42 -22.82
N ILE A 48 -0.57 15.87 -23.84
CA ILE A 48 0.86 16.04 -24.04
C ILE A 48 1.19 17.51 -24.32
N GLU A 49 0.43 18.16 -25.20
CA GLU A 49 0.65 19.56 -25.54
C GLU A 49 0.38 20.48 -24.36
N LYS A 50 -0.71 20.26 -23.63
CA LYS A 50 -1.06 20.98 -22.40
C LYS A 50 0.07 20.88 -21.37
N ARG A 51 0.65 19.68 -21.21
CA ARG A 51 1.79 19.44 -20.33
C ARG A 51 3.09 20.09 -20.82
N ARG A 52 3.33 20.17 -22.14
CA ARG A 52 4.48 20.89 -22.72
C ARG A 52 4.35 22.40 -22.58
N ARG A 53 3.13 22.94 -22.68
CA ARG A 53 2.83 24.37 -22.47
C ARG A 53 2.93 24.78 -20.99
N GLY A 54 3.04 23.82 -20.06
CA GLY A 54 3.01 24.11 -18.64
C GLY A 54 1.65 24.63 -18.17
N GLU A 55 0.59 24.37 -18.95
CA GLU A 55 -0.79 24.70 -18.60
C GLU A 55 -1.32 23.63 -17.66
N GLU A 56 -0.80 23.62 -16.42
CA GLU A 56 -1.46 22.88 -15.35
C GLU A 56 -2.87 23.48 -15.18
N ASP A 57 -3.91 22.64 -15.15
CA ASP A 57 -5.27 23.07 -14.80
C ASP A 57 -5.23 23.63 -13.38
N ASP A 58 -5.01 24.93 -13.27
CA ASP A 58 -5.20 25.72 -12.07
C ASP A 58 -6.70 25.97 -11.89
N ASP A 59 -7.50 24.90 -11.85
CA ASP A 59 -8.88 24.97 -11.39
C ASP A 59 -8.90 24.71 -9.88
N GLN A 60 -8.73 25.85 -9.19
CA GLN A 60 -9.14 26.18 -7.82
C GLN A 60 -8.21 25.84 -6.65
N GLY A 61 -7.34 26.82 -6.36
CA GLY A 61 -6.81 27.04 -5.02
C GLY A 61 -5.81 28.20 -4.91
N THR A 62 -6.14 29.39 -5.43
CA THR A 62 -5.29 30.60 -5.45
C THR A 62 -4.60 30.87 -4.10
N ILE A 63 -3.30 30.59 -4.02
CA ILE A 63 -2.39 31.16 -3.01
C ILE A 63 -1.38 32.00 -3.78
N SER A 64 -1.46 33.31 -3.56
CA SER A 64 -0.53 34.30 -4.10
C SER A 64 0.87 34.06 -3.52
N LEU A 65 1.79 33.58 -4.35
CA LEU A 65 3.22 33.52 -4.03
C LEU A 65 3.86 34.82 -4.51
N GLN A 66 4.07 35.75 -3.57
CA GLN A 66 5.07 36.80 -3.75
C GLN A 66 6.45 36.17 -3.52
N GLU A 67 7.30 36.31 -4.53
CA GLU A 67 8.74 36.13 -4.41
C GLU A 67 9.28 37.16 -3.40
N ASP A 68 9.76 36.68 -2.25
CA ASP A 68 10.53 37.51 -1.35
C ASP A 68 11.69 36.73 -0.73
N SER A 69 12.89 37.13 -1.14
CA SER A 69 14.08 37.29 -0.28
C SER A 69 14.24 36.30 0.89
N SER A 70 15.06 35.27 0.70
CA SER A 70 15.52 34.35 1.74
C SER A 70 15.94 35.07 3.03
N PRO A 71 15.22 34.93 4.15
CA PRO A 71 15.65 35.46 5.44
C PRO A 71 16.68 34.54 6.10
N PRO A 72 17.54 35.07 6.98
CA PRO A 72 18.48 34.28 7.75
C PRO A 72 17.70 33.31 8.66
N TYR A 73 18.16 32.06 8.74
CA TYR A 73 17.62 31.01 9.60
C TYR A 73 17.50 31.49 11.05
N HIS A 74 16.34 32.05 11.40
CA HIS A 74 15.96 32.37 12.75
C HIS A 74 15.53 31.05 13.41
N ARG A 75 16.36 30.57 14.34
CA ARG A 75 16.06 29.42 15.20
C ARG A 75 14.76 29.70 15.94
N GLN A 76 13.66 29.14 15.44
CA GLN A 76 12.33 29.38 15.98
C GLN A 76 12.28 28.90 17.43
N GLY A 77 11.81 29.81 18.29
CA GLY A 77 11.59 29.55 19.69
C GLY A 77 10.66 28.35 19.87
N SER A 78 10.89 27.64 20.97
CA SER A 78 10.13 26.49 21.45
C SER A 78 8.63 26.77 21.37
N GLN A 79 7.96 26.27 20.31
CA GLN A 79 6.51 26.24 20.31
C GLN A 79 6.06 25.34 21.48
N PRO A 80 5.03 25.76 22.24
CA PRO A 80 4.48 24.93 23.30
C PRO A 80 4.07 23.59 22.69
N ALA A 81 4.49 22.49 23.33
CA ALA A 81 4.22 21.13 22.87
C ALA A 81 2.73 20.99 22.51
N ALA A 82 2.46 20.61 21.26
CA ALA A 82 1.10 20.44 20.77
C ALA A 82 0.30 19.52 21.71
N GLU A 83 -0.94 19.89 22.00
CA GLU A 83 -1.82 19.07 22.84
C GLU A 83 -1.98 17.68 22.20
N PRO A 84 -1.74 16.57 22.92
CA PRO A 84 -1.75 15.23 22.33
C PRO A 84 -3.11 14.92 21.71
N TYR A 85 -3.10 14.34 20.50
CA TYR A 85 -4.32 13.97 19.77
C TYR A 85 -5.33 13.19 20.63
N LYS A 86 -6.54 13.76 20.78
CA LYS A 86 -7.69 13.14 21.46
C LYS A 86 -8.75 12.76 20.43
N LEU A 87 -8.99 11.46 20.29
CA LEU A 87 -9.95 10.89 19.33
C LEU A 87 -11.37 11.49 19.48
N SER A 88 -11.84 11.67 20.71
CA SER A 88 -13.12 12.30 21.04
C SER A 88 -13.25 13.73 20.53
N LYS A 89 -12.19 14.54 20.66
CA LYS A 89 -12.17 15.94 20.22
C LYS A 89 -12.25 16.01 18.69
N ALA A 90 -11.42 15.22 18.00
CA ALA A 90 -11.36 15.17 16.54
C ALA A 90 -12.63 14.61 15.88
N ASN A 91 -13.41 13.80 16.62
CA ASN A 91 -14.64 13.16 16.12
C ASN A 91 -15.89 13.61 16.88
N SER A 92 -15.88 14.82 17.44
CA SER A 92 -16.98 15.38 18.24
C SER A 92 -18.25 15.67 17.42
N HIS A 93 -18.15 15.71 16.09
CA HIS A 93 -19.28 15.81 15.16
C HIS A 93 -20.08 14.51 15.01
N LEU A 94 -19.52 13.37 15.43
CA LEU A 94 -20.26 12.11 15.44
C LEU A 94 -21.27 12.08 16.61
N PRO A 95 -22.45 11.45 16.44
CA PRO A 95 -23.38 11.27 17.55
C PRO A 95 -22.70 10.59 18.75
N PRO A 96 -22.97 11.00 20.00
CA PRO A 96 -22.33 10.43 21.19
C PRO A 96 -22.31 8.89 21.28
N PRO A 97 -23.40 8.15 20.98
CA PRO A 97 -23.36 6.68 21.01
C PRO A 97 -22.44 6.10 19.93
N THR A 98 -22.40 6.72 18.74
CA THR A 98 -21.51 6.33 17.65
C THR A 98 -20.05 6.59 18.02
N LEU A 99 -19.77 7.75 18.63
CA LEU A 99 -18.42 8.10 19.08
C LEU A 99 -17.89 7.09 20.09
N ALA A 100 -18.68 6.72 21.11
CA ALA A 100 -18.29 5.72 22.10
C ALA A 100 -17.99 4.35 21.47
N LEU A 101 -18.77 3.94 20.46
CA LEU A 101 -18.53 2.72 19.71
C LEU A 101 -17.21 2.79 18.92
N VAL A 102 -16.96 3.90 18.24
CA VAL A 102 -15.73 4.16 17.49
C VAL A 102 -14.52 4.13 18.42
N GLU A 103 -14.57 4.81 19.57
CA GLU A 103 -13.48 4.81 20.55
C GLU A 103 -13.16 3.40 21.05
N LYS A 104 -14.20 2.63 21.40
CA LYS A 104 -14.05 1.23 21.81
C LYS A 104 -13.43 0.37 20.71
N TYR A 105 -13.83 0.59 19.45
CA TYR A 105 -13.31 -0.11 18.28
C TYR A 105 -11.84 0.22 18.02
N ILE A 106 -11.47 1.51 17.99
CA ILE A 106 -10.08 1.96 17.80
C ILE A 106 -9.18 1.47 18.95
N ALA A 107 -9.67 1.51 20.19
CA ALA A 107 -8.94 0.92 21.32
C ALA A 107 -8.73 -0.59 21.16
N ALA A 108 -9.67 -1.31 20.54
CA ALA A 108 -9.50 -2.73 20.20
C ALA A 108 -8.47 -2.95 19.09
N CYS A 109 -8.44 -2.12 18.05
CA CYS A 109 -7.46 -2.15 16.96
C CYS A 109 -6.02 -1.95 17.45
N ARG A 110 -5.83 -1.05 18.42
CA ARG A 110 -4.52 -0.74 18.99
C ARG A 110 -4.02 -1.76 20.01
N ARG A 111 -4.89 -2.67 20.49
CA ARG A 111 -4.46 -3.72 21.40
C ARG A 111 -3.53 -4.69 20.69
N ARG A 112 -2.36 -4.90 21.28
CA ARG A 112 -1.39 -5.89 20.80
C ARG A 112 -2.04 -7.27 20.91
N ARG A 113 -2.20 -7.96 19.77
CA ARG A 113 -2.66 -9.36 19.78
C ARG A 113 -1.63 -10.21 20.51
N SER A 114 -2.12 -11.19 21.27
CA SER A 114 -1.27 -12.13 21.99
C SER A 114 -0.19 -12.72 21.05
N PRO A 115 1.06 -12.85 21.52
CA PRO A 115 2.09 -13.61 20.79
C PRO A 115 1.66 -15.05 20.50
N THR A 116 0.77 -15.61 21.33
CA THR A 116 0.23 -16.97 21.18
C THR A 116 -0.91 -17.10 20.15
N ASP A 117 -1.28 -16.03 19.44
CA ASP A 117 -2.24 -16.11 18.33
C ASP A 117 -1.60 -16.94 17.19
N GLY A 118 -1.96 -18.23 17.12
CA GLY A 118 -1.38 -19.25 16.23
C GLY A 118 -1.47 -18.92 14.73
N ARG A 119 -2.15 -17.83 14.35
CA ARG A 119 -2.16 -17.29 12.98
C ARG A 119 -0.83 -16.66 12.54
N ARG A 120 0.17 -16.57 13.42
CA ARG A 120 1.48 -15.92 13.15
C ARG A 120 2.53 -16.83 12.51
N SER A 121 2.23 -18.11 12.27
CA SER A 121 3.19 -19.09 11.73
C SER A 121 3.70 -18.78 10.30
N VAL A 122 3.12 -17.80 9.60
CA VAL A 122 3.47 -17.47 8.20
C VAL A 122 4.08 -16.06 8.04
N ASN A 123 4.53 -15.42 9.12
CA ASN A 123 5.10 -14.07 9.11
C ASN A 123 6.52 -14.03 8.52
N THR A 124 6.64 -14.21 7.19
CA THR A 124 7.90 -14.10 6.46
C THR A 124 7.88 -12.91 5.50
N GLY A 125 9.04 -12.31 5.27
CA GLY A 125 9.23 -11.20 4.32
C GLY A 125 9.84 -9.94 4.94
N PRO A 126 10.28 -8.99 4.10
CA PRO A 126 11.01 -7.80 4.53
C PRO A 126 10.08 -6.77 5.20
N PHE A 127 8.81 -6.70 4.79
CA PHE A 127 7.86 -5.70 5.27
C PHE A 127 7.30 -6.12 6.63
N ARG A 128 7.75 -5.43 7.70
CA ARG A 128 7.34 -5.67 9.08
C ARG A 128 6.36 -4.60 9.57
N CYS A 129 5.40 -4.99 10.40
CA CYS A 129 4.51 -4.03 11.05
C CYS A 129 5.30 -3.05 11.92
N THR A 130 4.98 -1.76 11.80
CA THR A 130 5.63 -0.67 12.54
C THR A 130 5.12 -0.50 13.97
N PHE A 131 3.92 -0.99 14.26
CA PHE A 131 3.30 -0.93 15.59
C PHE A 131 3.79 -2.03 16.55
N GLY A 132 4.88 -2.73 16.22
CA GLY A 132 5.50 -3.73 17.09
C GLY A 132 4.64 -4.98 17.32
N CYS A 133 3.66 -5.24 16.45
CA CYS A 133 2.79 -6.40 16.60
C CYS A 133 3.46 -7.71 16.17
N GLY A 134 4.57 -7.67 15.43
CA GLY A 134 5.32 -8.85 14.96
C GLY A 134 4.82 -9.45 13.64
N TYR A 135 3.82 -8.85 12.98
CA TYR A 135 3.41 -9.23 11.64
C TYR A 135 4.48 -8.91 10.59
N ARG A 136 4.64 -9.80 9.61
CA ARG A 136 5.55 -9.64 8.46
C ARG A 136 4.91 -10.19 7.19
N THR A 137 5.23 -9.59 6.05
CA THR A 137 4.77 -10.05 4.75
C THR A 137 5.79 -9.78 3.64
N LYS A 138 5.62 -10.47 2.50
CA LYS A 138 6.40 -10.29 1.27
C LYS A 138 5.84 -9.20 0.35
N ARG A 139 4.61 -8.74 0.58
CA ARG A 139 3.91 -7.79 -0.31
C ARG A 139 3.62 -6.46 0.39
N VAL A 140 3.95 -5.36 -0.28
CA VAL A 140 3.68 -3.98 0.19
C VAL A 140 2.19 -3.76 0.47
N PHE A 141 1.32 -4.24 -0.42
CA PHE A 141 -0.14 -4.12 -0.28
C PHE A 141 -0.65 -4.75 1.02
N ASP A 142 -0.19 -5.97 1.35
CA ASP A 142 -0.60 -6.66 2.56
C ASP A 142 -0.07 -5.97 3.82
N TRP A 143 1.13 -5.39 3.74
CA TRP A 143 1.72 -4.62 4.84
C TRP A 143 0.91 -3.35 5.12
N ARG A 144 0.63 -2.53 4.11
CA ARG A 144 -0.17 -1.31 4.26
C ARG A 144 -1.55 -1.62 4.81
N ARG A 145 -2.23 -2.62 4.22
CA ARG A 145 -3.55 -3.08 4.70
C ARG A 145 -3.51 -3.60 6.14
N HIS A 146 -2.38 -4.16 6.59
CA HIS A 146 -2.19 -4.56 7.98
C HIS A 146 -1.99 -3.35 8.90
N GLU A 147 -1.19 -2.37 8.51
CA GLU A 147 -0.98 -1.12 9.26
C GLU A 147 -2.30 -0.37 9.51
N GLU A 148 -3.19 -0.35 8.50
CA GLU A 148 -4.54 0.21 8.61
C GLU A 148 -5.43 -0.51 9.63
N THR A 149 -5.07 -1.74 10.06
CA THR A 149 -5.77 -2.40 11.18
C THR A 149 -5.39 -1.87 12.55
N HIS A 150 -4.21 -1.25 12.67
CA HIS A 150 -3.76 -0.58 13.89
C HIS A 150 -4.22 0.87 13.91
N GLU A 151 -4.13 1.56 12.77
CA GLU A 151 -4.59 2.94 12.61
C GLU A 151 -5.58 3.02 11.43
N PRO A 152 -6.88 2.72 11.69
CA PRO A 152 -7.92 2.86 10.68
C PRO A 152 -7.97 4.24 10.05
N GLN A 153 -8.08 4.28 8.72
CA GLN A 153 -8.26 5.53 7.96
C GLN A 153 -9.73 5.80 7.63
N GLU A 154 -10.52 4.74 7.49
CA GLU A 154 -11.95 4.80 7.23
C GLU A 154 -12.69 3.81 8.14
N LEU A 155 -13.95 4.11 8.45
CA LEU A 155 -14.83 3.25 9.23
C LEU A 155 -16.21 3.16 8.59
N TRP A 156 -16.81 1.97 8.65
CA TRP A 156 -18.17 1.72 8.21
C TRP A 156 -18.98 1.12 9.35
N LEU A 157 -20.05 1.82 9.75
CA LEU A 157 -21.04 1.38 10.72
C LEU A 157 -22.32 1.01 9.98
N CYS A 158 -22.68 -0.27 9.96
CA CYS A 158 -23.83 -0.73 9.19
C CYS A 158 -25.11 0.00 9.61
N ALA A 159 -25.69 0.79 8.69
CA ALA A 159 -26.89 1.60 8.91
C ALA A 159 -28.14 0.75 9.19
N ILE A 160 -28.14 -0.54 8.79
CA ILE A 160 -29.24 -1.47 9.05
C ILE A 160 -29.06 -2.09 10.44
N CYS A 161 -27.87 -2.62 10.75
CA CYS A 161 -27.59 -3.17 12.08
C CYS A 161 -27.71 -2.13 13.19
N SER A 162 -27.25 -0.90 12.97
CA SER A 162 -27.36 0.18 13.97
C SER A 162 -28.81 0.56 14.32
N ARG A 163 -29.76 0.35 13.40
CA ARG A 163 -31.19 0.56 13.66
C ARG A 163 -31.84 -0.63 14.36
N ASN A 164 -31.38 -1.85 14.07
CA ASN A 164 -32.05 -3.09 14.51
C ASN A 164 -31.41 -3.73 15.76
N ASP A 165 -30.10 -3.56 15.96
CA ASP A 165 -29.32 -4.09 17.07
C ASP A 165 -28.55 -2.94 17.75
N VAL A 166 -29.15 -2.41 18.81
CA VAL A 166 -28.63 -1.27 19.56
C VAL A 166 -27.37 -1.66 20.36
N HIS A 167 -27.20 -2.95 20.68
CA HIS A 167 -26.14 -3.40 21.59
C HIS A 167 -24.83 -3.72 20.89
N ASN A 168 -24.88 -4.25 19.67
CA ASN A 168 -23.68 -4.66 18.95
C ASN A 168 -23.77 -4.44 17.42
N PRO A 169 -23.88 -3.19 16.98
CA PRO A 169 -23.94 -2.90 15.55
C PRO A 169 -22.62 -3.26 14.86
N PHE A 170 -22.72 -3.70 13.60
CA PHE A 170 -21.56 -4.10 12.82
C PHE A 170 -20.71 -2.88 12.41
N LEU A 171 -19.51 -2.77 12.99
CA LEU A 171 -18.51 -1.74 12.71
C LEU A 171 -17.20 -2.37 12.23
N VAL A 172 -16.65 -1.87 11.12
CA VAL A 172 -15.39 -2.36 10.56
C VAL A 172 -14.61 -1.25 9.84
N ASN A 173 -13.29 -1.38 9.77
CA ASN A 173 -12.39 -0.49 9.04
C ASN A 173 -12.00 -1.00 7.64
N ARG A 174 -12.69 -2.00 7.11
CA ARG A 174 -12.33 -2.65 5.84
C ARG A 174 -13.54 -2.79 4.92
N LYS A 175 -13.47 -2.12 3.76
CA LYS A 175 -14.51 -2.14 2.73
C LYS A 175 -14.92 -3.55 2.31
N ASP A 176 -13.96 -4.45 2.07
CA ASP A 176 -14.26 -5.81 1.63
C ASP A 176 -15.00 -6.63 2.70
N LYS A 177 -14.67 -6.42 3.98
CA LYS A 177 -15.35 -7.06 5.11
C LYS A 177 -16.76 -6.50 5.30
N PHE A 178 -16.92 -5.21 5.07
CA PHE A 178 -18.23 -4.58 5.08
C PHE A 178 -19.13 -5.09 3.95
N LEU A 179 -18.63 -5.09 2.71
CA LEU A 179 -19.39 -5.57 1.56
C LEU A 179 -19.82 -7.02 1.72
N LYS A 180 -18.91 -7.89 2.21
CA LYS A 180 -19.27 -9.26 2.55
C LYS A 180 -20.39 -9.32 3.60
N HIS A 181 -20.28 -8.55 4.69
CA HIS A 181 -21.33 -8.48 5.69
C HIS A 181 -22.67 -8.02 5.11
N ALA A 182 -22.67 -6.98 4.27
CA ALA A 182 -23.87 -6.45 3.66
C ALA A 182 -24.51 -7.48 2.70
N ALA A 183 -23.71 -8.19 1.90
CA ALA A 183 -24.20 -9.27 1.05
C ALA A 183 -24.79 -10.43 1.87
N ASP A 184 -24.12 -10.86 2.94
CA ASP A 184 -24.50 -12.02 3.74
C ASP A 184 -25.72 -11.75 4.65
N LYS A 185 -25.80 -10.55 5.24
CA LYS A 185 -26.83 -10.19 6.26
C LYS A 185 -27.94 -9.30 5.71
N HIS A 186 -27.71 -8.62 4.60
CA HIS A 186 -28.61 -7.63 4.02
C HIS A 186 -28.79 -7.83 2.51
N ALA A 187 -28.90 -9.09 2.06
CA ALA A 187 -28.98 -9.48 0.66
C ALA A 187 -30.04 -8.70 -0.17
N HIS A 188 -31.10 -8.20 0.46
CA HIS A 188 -32.20 -7.49 -0.19
C HIS A 188 -31.94 -5.99 -0.45
N GLN A 189 -30.92 -5.38 0.15
CA GLN A 189 -30.69 -3.92 0.10
C GLN A 189 -29.50 -3.47 -0.76
N GLY A 190 -28.86 -4.37 -1.52
CA GLY A 190 -27.72 -4.03 -2.37
C GLY A 190 -26.47 -3.62 -1.56
N ALA A 191 -25.41 -4.42 -1.62
CA ALA A 191 -24.24 -4.22 -0.73
C ALA A 191 -23.57 -2.84 -0.85
N GLU A 192 -23.50 -2.28 -2.07
CA GLU A 192 -22.89 -0.96 -2.32
C GLU A 192 -23.75 0.20 -1.78
N GLU A 193 -25.08 0.10 -1.85
CA GLU A 193 -25.97 1.13 -1.29
C GLU A 193 -25.84 1.18 0.24
N VAL A 194 -25.82 0.00 0.86
CA VAL A 194 -25.61 -0.11 2.31
C VAL A 194 -24.22 0.40 2.69
N LEU A 195 -23.18 0.12 1.90
CA LEU A 195 -21.83 0.63 2.13
C LEU A 195 -21.79 2.16 2.14
N HIS A 196 -22.39 2.81 1.14
CA HIS A 196 -22.40 4.27 1.03
C HIS A 196 -23.10 4.91 2.24
N LYS A 197 -24.28 4.41 2.62
CA LYS A 197 -25.05 4.89 3.79
C LYS A 197 -24.36 4.63 5.13
N SER A 198 -23.44 3.68 5.17
CA SER A 198 -22.77 3.23 6.40
C SER A 198 -21.39 3.84 6.62
N LYS A 199 -20.87 4.61 5.65
CA LYS A 199 -19.56 5.27 5.78
C LYS A 199 -19.64 6.37 6.83
N LEU A 200 -18.77 6.32 7.83
CA LEU A 200 -18.65 7.38 8.84
C LEU A 200 -17.73 8.48 8.33
N ALA A 201 -18.06 9.74 8.68
CA ALA A 201 -17.16 10.88 8.53
C ALA A 201 -16.04 10.85 9.59
N PHE A 202 -15.35 9.73 9.72
CA PHE A 202 -14.31 9.50 10.72
C PHE A 202 -13.05 10.32 10.40
N VAL A 203 -12.51 11.01 11.41
CA VAL A 203 -11.26 11.76 11.32
C VAL A 203 -10.14 10.95 11.99
N PRO A 204 -9.20 10.38 11.22
CA PRO A 204 -8.08 9.60 11.77
C PRO A 204 -7.08 10.49 12.51
N ARG A 205 -6.07 9.87 13.13
CA ARG A 205 -4.96 10.59 13.77
C ARG A 205 -4.14 11.33 12.71
N ALA A 206 -3.89 12.61 12.96
CA ALA A 206 -3.03 13.46 12.13
C ALA A 206 -1.53 13.29 12.44
N GLU A 207 -1.19 13.04 13.71
CA GLU A 207 0.18 12.81 14.16
C GLU A 207 0.71 11.46 13.66
N LEU A 208 1.40 11.49 12.53
CA LEU A 208 1.87 10.30 11.82
C LEU A 208 3.40 10.32 11.75
N VAL A 209 4.02 9.84 12.83
CA VAL A 209 5.49 9.82 12.96
C VAL A 209 6.05 8.50 12.43
N CYS A 210 7.15 8.57 11.68
CA CYS A 210 7.93 7.42 11.28
C CYS A 210 8.67 6.82 12.48
N PRO A 211 8.53 5.52 12.79
CA PRO A 211 9.18 4.91 13.94
C PRO A 211 10.71 4.73 13.77
N TYR A 212 11.23 4.88 12.55
CA TYR A 212 12.64 4.63 12.25
C TYR A 212 13.50 5.89 12.35
N CYS A 213 13.00 7.02 11.85
CA CYS A 213 13.74 8.29 11.83
C CYS A 213 13.04 9.43 12.60
N GLY A 214 11.79 9.27 13.02
CA GLY A 214 11.04 10.31 13.71
C GLY A 214 10.44 11.40 12.80
N GLU A 215 10.53 11.27 11.48
CA GLU A 215 9.92 12.22 10.53
C GLU A 215 8.40 12.22 10.65
N GLU A 216 7.81 13.41 10.71
CA GLU A 216 6.36 13.62 10.70
C GLU A 216 5.84 13.63 9.26
N SER A 217 4.71 12.97 9.03
CA SER A 217 4.04 12.99 7.72
C SER A 217 2.71 13.72 7.79
N ALA A 218 2.38 14.48 6.76
CA ALA A 218 1.12 15.23 6.68
C ALA A 218 -0.09 14.32 6.39
N SER A 219 0.14 13.13 5.83
CA SER A 219 -0.90 12.16 5.52
C SER A 219 -0.47 10.71 5.76
N TRP A 220 -1.45 9.82 5.87
CA TRP A 220 -1.22 8.39 5.99
C TRP A 220 -0.49 7.81 4.78
N ASP A 221 -0.85 8.25 3.58
CA ASP A 221 -0.19 7.85 2.34
C ASP A 221 1.28 8.25 2.32
N GLU A 222 1.59 9.47 2.77
CA GLU A 222 2.95 9.96 2.91
C GLU A 222 3.74 9.16 3.94
N ARG A 223 3.17 8.91 5.12
CA ARG A 223 3.79 8.04 6.12
C ARG A 223 4.09 6.67 5.55
N CYS A 224 3.12 6.04 4.88
CA CYS A 224 3.29 4.72 4.31
C CYS A 224 4.41 4.71 3.26
N ARG A 225 4.45 5.69 2.35
CA ARG A 225 5.50 5.81 1.33
C ARG A 225 6.87 6.03 1.95
N HIS A 226 6.98 6.93 2.92
CA HIS A 226 8.22 7.20 3.65
C HIS A 226 8.74 5.91 4.33
N VAL A 227 7.88 5.19 5.04
CA VAL A 227 8.25 3.93 5.71
C VAL A 227 8.67 2.84 4.71
N LEU A 228 8.07 2.80 3.52
CA LEU A 228 8.50 1.87 2.47
C LEU A 228 9.93 2.13 2.00
N GLY A 229 10.35 3.40 1.93
CA GLY A 229 11.73 3.77 1.62
C GLY A 229 12.74 3.10 2.57
N HIS A 230 12.45 3.07 3.88
CA HIS A 230 13.31 2.37 4.85
C HIS A 230 13.44 0.87 4.56
N PHE A 231 12.37 0.21 4.12
CA PHE A 231 12.44 -1.22 3.78
C PHE A 231 13.22 -1.47 2.49
N GLU A 232 13.06 -0.62 1.49
CA GLU A 232 13.79 -0.70 0.23
C GLU A 232 15.29 -0.52 0.47
N ASP A 233 15.67 0.49 1.27
CA ASP A 233 17.06 0.73 1.64
C ASP A 233 17.68 -0.43 2.43
N GLU A 234 16.91 -1.07 3.32
CA GLU A 234 17.36 -2.25 4.07
C GLU A 234 17.59 -3.46 3.16
N VAL A 235 16.69 -3.69 2.21
CA VAL A 235 16.81 -4.78 1.23
C VAL A 235 18.04 -4.56 0.36
N GLU A 236 18.26 -3.34 -0.13
CA GLU A 236 19.43 -3.01 -0.96
C GLU A 236 20.75 -3.17 -0.19
N ARG A 237 20.79 -2.70 1.06
CA ARG A 237 21.95 -2.89 1.96
C ARG A 237 22.21 -4.36 2.28
N GLY A 238 21.16 -5.16 2.45
CA GLY A 238 21.24 -6.60 2.68
C GLY A 238 21.82 -7.36 1.49
N MET A 239 21.37 -7.02 0.27
CA MET A 239 21.88 -7.64 -0.97
C MET A 239 23.36 -7.34 -1.21
N LYS A 240 23.83 -6.13 -0.88
CA LYS A 240 25.25 -5.75 -1.02
C LYS A 240 26.21 -6.57 -0.15
N ARG A 241 25.75 -7.12 0.98
CA ARG A 241 26.56 -7.93 1.90
C ARG A 241 26.77 -9.38 1.46
N VAL A 242 25.96 -9.89 0.52
CA VAL A 242 26.06 -11.27 0.01
C VAL A 242 27.01 -11.35 -1.21
N LYS A 243 27.77 -10.28 -1.50
CA LYS A 243 28.72 -10.27 -2.60
C LYS A 243 29.94 -11.13 -2.25
N VAL A 244 29.78 -12.41 -2.56
CA VAL A 244 30.77 -13.41 -3.00
C VAL A 244 32.17 -13.14 -2.45
N VAL A 245 32.50 -13.83 -1.35
CA VAL A 245 33.90 -14.26 -1.14
C VAL A 245 34.19 -15.14 -2.34
N HIS A 246 34.85 -14.58 -3.35
CA HIS A 246 35.42 -15.38 -4.41
C HIS A 246 36.60 -16.08 -3.73
N GLU A 247 36.38 -17.32 -3.32
CA GLU A 247 37.48 -18.25 -3.06
C GLU A 247 38.25 -18.32 -4.38
N GLU A 248 39.33 -17.54 -4.47
CA GLU A 248 40.39 -17.80 -5.42
C GLU A 248 40.90 -19.19 -5.07
N ALA A 249 40.33 -20.18 -5.76
CA ALA A 249 40.86 -21.52 -5.76
C ALA A 249 42.23 -21.43 -6.42
N ASP A 250 43.27 -21.43 -5.59
CA ASP A 250 44.62 -21.76 -6.01
C ASP A 250 44.55 -23.12 -6.72
N ASP A 251 44.73 -23.06 -8.03
CA ASP A 251 45.04 -24.17 -8.91
C ASP A 251 46.33 -24.86 -8.43
N GLU A 252 46.23 -25.94 -7.65
CA GLU A 252 47.23 -27.00 -7.69
C GLU A 252 46.59 -28.40 -7.69
N GLN A 253 46.48 -28.94 -8.90
CA GLN A 253 46.83 -30.31 -9.31
C GLN A 253 46.50 -31.48 -8.36
N GLY A 254 45.59 -32.34 -8.80
CA GLY A 254 45.40 -33.66 -8.18
C GLY A 254 44.50 -34.60 -8.98
N LEU A 255 45.09 -35.28 -9.95
CA LEU A 255 44.56 -36.46 -10.64
C LEU A 255 43.99 -37.51 -9.66
N SER A 256 42.80 -38.07 -9.93
CA SER A 256 42.63 -39.52 -10.08
C SER A 256 41.21 -39.95 -10.50
N VAL A 257 41.24 -40.82 -11.49
CA VAL A 257 40.21 -41.64 -12.15
C VAL A 257 39.39 -42.53 -11.20
N GLY A 258 38.15 -42.83 -11.61
CA GLY A 258 37.35 -43.99 -11.18
C GLY A 258 36.04 -43.57 -10.52
N GLU A 259 34.88 -44.19 -10.73
CA GLU A 259 34.50 -45.39 -11.47
C GLU A 259 32.97 -45.36 -11.58
N GLU A 260 32.46 -46.17 -12.49
CA GLU A 260 31.11 -46.20 -13.03
C GLU A 260 30.15 -46.88 -12.04
N GLY A 261 28.98 -46.29 -11.80
CA GLY A 261 27.99 -46.79 -10.84
C GLY A 261 26.57 -46.55 -11.30
N SER A 262 26.18 -47.26 -12.36
CA SER A 262 24.80 -47.43 -12.81
C SER A 262 24.03 -48.30 -11.81
N VAL A 263 22.92 -47.80 -11.25
CA VAL A 263 21.81 -48.63 -10.78
C VAL A 263 20.46 -47.92 -10.97
N ASP A 264 19.70 -48.47 -11.92
CA ASP A 264 18.24 -48.47 -12.00
C ASP A 264 17.57 -48.78 -10.65
N ALA A 265 16.47 -48.09 -10.36
CA ALA A 265 15.33 -48.70 -9.66
C ALA A 265 14.06 -47.86 -9.85
N SER A 266 13.25 -48.32 -10.80
CA SER A 266 11.82 -48.03 -10.91
C SER A 266 11.07 -48.51 -9.66
N VAL A 267 10.19 -47.70 -9.07
CA VAL A 267 9.04 -48.22 -8.30
C VAL A 267 7.79 -47.37 -8.58
N ALA A 268 6.79 -48.05 -9.12
CA ALA A 268 5.41 -47.61 -9.25
C ALA A 268 4.61 -47.85 -7.96
N SER A 269 3.67 -46.95 -7.64
CA SER A 269 2.38 -47.25 -6.99
C SER A 269 1.54 -45.98 -7.02
N SER A 270 0.44 -45.90 -7.78
CA SER A 270 -0.86 -46.55 -7.58
C SER A 270 -1.61 -46.09 -6.33
N ARG A 271 -2.87 -45.69 -6.56
CA ARG A 271 -4.01 -45.56 -5.64
C ARG A 271 -4.03 -44.31 -4.74
N ASP A 272 -5.16 -43.69 -4.42
CA ASP A 272 -6.53 -44.21 -4.34
C ASP A 272 -7.58 -43.08 -4.52
N GLU A 273 -8.71 -43.46 -5.07
CA GLU A 273 -9.99 -42.77 -5.03
C GLU A 273 -10.48 -42.60 -3.57
N ARG A 274 -11.14 -41.48 -3.27
CA ARG A 274 -12.31 -41.42 -2.37
C ARG A 274 -13.01 -40.07 -2.55
N ASP A 275 -14.14 -40.02 -3.22
CA ASP A 275 -15.51 -40.24 -2.72
C ASP A 275 -15.99 -39.15 -1.72
N SER A 276 -16.93 -38.33 -2.22
CA SER A 276 -18.30 -38.12 -1.73
C SER A 276 -18.61 -37.76 -0.27
N ALA A 277 -19.73 -37.02 -0.16
CA ALA A 277 -20.51 -36.62 1.02
C ALA A 277 -19.98 -35.39 1.76
N THR A 278 -20.74 -34.32 2.00
CA THR A 278 -22.21 -34.16 2.15
C THR A 278 -22.55 -32.69 1.97
#